data_AF-A0A139IAC1-F1
#
_entry.id   AF-A0A139IAC1-F1
#
_cell.length_a   1.000
_cell.length_b   1.000
_cell.length_c   1.000
_cell.angle_alpha   90.00
_cell.angle_beta   90.00
_cell.angle_gamma   90.00
#
_symmetry.space_group_name_H-M   'P 1'
#
loop_
_entity.id
_entity.type
_entity.pdbx_description
1 polymer ?
#
loop_
_entity_poly.entity_id
_entity_poly.type
_entity_poly.pdbx_seq_one_letter_code
_entity_poly.pdbx_strand_id
1 'polypeptide(L)'
;MAQATPNGNGNGNGNGNHCADQPDWDAARYEEALAHVERLQQLIDTMKSDIPSIVAPIQRQTRDKAQLFVETKTAAVQAVTHVQQLRTTWNSEQTQNIFAKAKHSFVKDANLSKARNVPRWGWAEQD
;
A
#
# COMPACT_ATOMS: atom_id res chain seq x y z
N MET A 1 -54.41 43.29 22.04
CA MET A 1 -54.64 43.44 20.59
C MET A 1 -53.36 43.00 19.90
N ALA A 2 -53.26 41.72 19.55
CA ALA A 2 -53.62 41.13 18.25
C ALA A 2 -52.45 41.22 17.23
N GLN A 3 -52.03 40.02 16.84
CA GLN A 3 -50.95 39.57 15.94
C GLN A 3 -50.90 40.24 14.56
N ALA A 4 -49.76 40.15 13.86
CA ALA A 4 -49.67 39.51 12.54
C ALA A 4 -48.24 39.53 11.97
N THR A 5 -47.70 38.35 11.67
CA THR A 5 -46.73 38.15 10.59
C THR A 5 -47.44 38.30 9.23
N PRO A 6 -46.67 38.51 8.14
CA PRO A 6 -46.97 37.75 6.94
C PRO A 6 -45.74 37.05 6.36
N ASN A 7 -46.00 35.82 5.98
CA ASN A 7 -45.19 34.87 5.26
C ASN A 7 -45.07 35.30 3.78
N GLY A 8 -43.87 35.27 3.21
CA GLY A 8 -43.58 35.60 1.81
C GLY A 8 -42.49 34.68 1.26
N ASN A 9 -42.93 33.58 0.66
CA ASN A 9 -42.17 32.50 0.06
C ASN A 9 -41.34 32.97 -1.17
N GLY A 10 -40.03 32.72 -1.15
CA GLY A 10 -39.10 33.01 -2.25
C GLY A 10 -38.06 31.90 -2.34
N ASN A 11 -38.44 30.83 -3.03
CA ASN A 11 -37.65 29.66 -3.37
C ASN A 11 -36.38 30.04 -4.17
N GLY A 12 -35.20 29.71 -3.64
CA GLY A 12 -33.90 29.91 -4.27
C GLY A 12 -32.96 28.76 -3.93
N ASN A 13 -33.35 27.57 -4.39
CA ASN A 13 -32.56 26.34 -4.33
C ASN A 13 -31.25 26.51 -5.13
N GLY A 14 -30.17 26.81 -4.42
CA GLY A 14 -28.79 26.81 -4.93
C GLY A 14 -27.99 25.68 -4.30
N ASN A 15 -28.43 24.43 -4.48
CA ASN A 15 -27.62 23.24 -4.24
C ASN A 15 -26.43 23.23 -5.21
N GLY A 16 -25.41 24.04 -4.90
CA GLY A 16 -24.07 23.89 -5.45
C GLY A 16 -23.41 22.69 -4.79
N ASN A 17 -23.67 21.50 -5.33
CA ASN A 17 -22.84 20.31 -5.13
C ASN A 17 -21.40 20.67 -5.55
N HIS A 18 -20.63 21.25 -4.64
CA HIS A 18 -19.18 21.19 -4.71
C HIS A 18 -18.78 19.80 -4.22
N CYS A 19 -18.98 18.80 -5.10
CA CYS A 19 -18.05 17.67 -5.10
C CYS A 19 -16.70 18.28 -5.50
N ALA A 20 -15.95 18.73 -4.50
CA ALA A 20 -14.58 19.16 -4.70
C ALA A 20 -13.84 17.97 -5.31
N ASP A 21 -13.59 18.07 -6.62
CA ASP A 21 -12.67 17.20 -7.34
C ASP A 21 -11.34 17.34 -6.60
N GLN A 22 -10.98 16.32 -5.81
CA GLN A 22 -9.70 16.35 -5.12
C GLN A 22 -8.63 16.47 -6.22
N PRO A 23 -7.70 17.44 -6.13
CA PRO A 23 -6.68 17.60 -7.15
C PRO A 23 -6.00 16.26 -7.38
N ASP A 24 -5.85 15.90 -8.66
CA ASP A 24 -5.16 14.67 -9.02
C ASP A 24 -3.76 14.66 -8.40
N TRP A 25 -3.22 13.49 -8.09
CA TRP A 25 -1.89 13.42 -7.49
C TRP A 25 -0.88 14.01 -8.48
N ASP A 26 0.11 14.74 -7.97
CA ASP A 26 1.24 15.18 -8.77
C ASP A 26 2.22 14.01 -9.00
N ALA A 27 3.20 14.24 -9.89
CA ALA A 27 4.21 13.24 -10.22
C ALA A 27 5.00 12.75 -8.99
N ALA A 28 5.36 13.67 -8.09
CA ALA A 28 6.12 13.36 -6.88
C ALA A 28 5.36 12.38 -5.96
N ARG A 29 4.04 12.61 -5.77
CA ARG A 29 3.20 11.69 -4.98
C ARG A 29 3.04 10.33 -5.63
N TYR A 30 3.01 10.25 -6.96
CA TYR A 30 3.01 8.96 -7.66
C TYR A 30 4.33 8.22 -7.51
N GLU A 31 5.47 8.92 -7.55
CA GLU A 31 6.80 8.34 -7.31
C GLU A 31 6.93 7.80 -5.88
N GLU A 32 6.51 8.57 -4.88
CA GLU A 32 6.52 8.13 -3.48
C GLU A 32 5.63 6.89 -3.26
N ALA A 33 4.44 6.89 -3.88
CA ALA A 33 3.52 5.75 -3.82
C ALA A 33 4.11 4.50 -4.48
N LEU A 34 4.79 4.65 -5.61
CA LEU A 34 5.47 3.56 -6.29
C LEU A 34 6.60 2.99 -5.41
N ALA A 35 7.47 3.86 -4.90
CA ALA A 35 8.55 3.45 -3.99
C ALA A 35 8.01 2.73 -2.74
N HIS A 36 6.83 3.12 -2.24
CA HIS A 36 6.17 2.43 -1.13
C HIS A 36 5.70 1.02 -1.51
N VAL A 37 5.11 0.85 -2.70
CA VAL A 37 4.71 -0.48 -3.21
C VAL A 37 5.92 -1.38 -3.47
N GLU A 38 7.03 -0.82 -3.97
CA GLU A 38 8.28 -1.56 -4.16
C GLU A 38 8.86 -2.06 -2.83
N ARG A 39 8.80 -1.25 -1.76
CA ARG A 39 9.21 -1.69 -0.42
C ARG A 39 8.32 -2.83 0.10
N LEU A 40 7.01 -2.79 -0.15
CA LEU A 40 6.10 -3.89 0.19
C LEU A 40 6.47 -5.17 -0.57
N GLN A 41 6.81 -5.06 -1.86
CA GLN A 41 7.26 -6.18 -2.66
C GLN A 41 8.58 -6.77 -2.12
N GLN A 42 9.56 -5.92 -1.79
CA GLN A 42 10.82 -6.35 -1.18
C GLN A 42 10.60 -7.13 0.12
N LEU A 43 9.69 -6.67 0.98
CA LEU A 43 9.36 -7.37 2.23
C LEU A 43 8.78 -8.77 1.98
N ILE A 44 7.89 -8.91 0.99
CA ILE A 44 7.36 -10.22 0.57
C ILE A 44 8.48 -11.11 0.02
N ASP A 45 9.40 -10.55 -0.77
CA ASP A 45 10.53 -11.30 -1.33
C ASP A 45 11.51 -11.76 -0.24
N THR A 46 11.78 -10.93 0.78
CA THR A 46 12.55 -11.33 1.96
C THR A 46 11.88 -12.50 2.69
N MET A 47 10.56 -12.43 2.90
CA MET A 47 9.81 -13.50 3.60
C MET A 47 9.87 -14.86 2.91
N LYS A 48 10.08 -14.91 1.58
CA LYS A 48 10.29 -16.19 0.87
C LYS A 48 11.51 -16.96 1.39
N SER A 49 12.47 -16.26 2.02
CA SER A 49 13.67 -16.86 2.59
C SER A 49 13.50 -17.34 4.03
N ASP A 50 12.39 -17.00 4.71
CA ASP A 50 12.18 -17.31 6.13
C ASP A 50 12.07 -18.83 6.36
N ILE A 51 11.24 -19.53 5.58
CA ILE A 51 11.09 -20.99 5.70
C ILE A 51 12.41 -21.71 5.43
N PRO A 52 13.13 -21.44 4.31
CA PRO A 52 14.46 -21.99 4.10
C PRO A 52 15.42 -21.72 5.27
N SER A 53 15.40 -20.52 5.85
CA SER A 53 16.30 -20.15 6.96
C SER A 53 15.99 -20.89 8.25
N ILE A 54 14.71 -21.17 8.53
CA ILE A 54 14.29 -21.96 9.69
C ILE A 54 14.68 -23.44 9.52
N VAL A 55 14.54 -23.99 8.31
CA VAL A 55 14.74 -25.42 8.07
C VAL A 55 16.21 -25.77 7.83
N ALA A 56 17.01 -24.84 7.27
CA ALA A 56 18.40 -25.10 6.90
C ALA A 56 19.27 -25.63 8.06
N PRO A 57 19.20 -25.13 9.32
CA PRO A 57 19.98 -25.68 10.42
C PRO A 57 19.60 -27.15 10.72
N ILE A 58 18.33 -27.51 10.63
CA ILE A 58 17.82 -28.86 10.92
C ILE A 58 18.35 -29.89 9.91
N GLN A 59 18.58 -29.47 8.68
CA GLN A 59 19.11 -30.32 7.61
C GLN A 59 20.61 -30.57 7.71
N ARG A 60 21.35 -29.83 8.56
CA ARG A 60 22.80 -29.99 8.71
C ARG A 60 23.11 -31.18 9.61
N GLN A 61 23.95 -32.08 9.11
CA GLN A 61 24.60 -33.08 9.94
C GLN A 61 25.73 -32.40 10.74
N THR A 62 25.39 -31.84 11.91
CA THR A 62 26.39 -31.32 12.86
C THR A 62 26.27 -32.00 14.23
N ARG A 63 27.37 -32.02 14.98
CA ARG A 63 27.40 -32.56 16.35
C ARG A 63 26.88 -31.56 17.40
N ASP A 64 26.90 -30.26 17.11
CA ASP A 64 26.45 -29.23 18.03
C ASP A 64 24.96 -28.92 17.89
N LYS A 65 24.15 -29.65 18.67
CA LYS A 65 22.69 -29.45 18.72
C LYS A 65 22.29 -28.11 19.35
N ALA A 66 23.11 -27.56 20.24
CA ALA A 66 22.79 -26.29 20.90
C ALA A 66 22.88 -25.14 19.89
N GLN A 67 23.91 -25.16 19.04
CA GLN A 67 24.05 -24.20 17.94
C GLN A 67 22.85 -24.29 16.96
N LEU A 68 22.46 -25.49 16.54
CA LEU A 68 21.30 -25.66 15.66
C LEU A 68 20.00 -25.09 16.25
N PHE A 69 19.79 -25.30 17.55
CA PHE A 69 18.61 -24.76 18.24
C PHE A 69 18.62 -23.22 18.24
N VAL A 70 19.76 -22.61 18.54
CA VAL A 70 19.90 -21.13 18.54
C VAL A 70 19.67 -20.56 17.15
N GLU A 71 20.25 -21.14 16.11
CA GLU A 71 20.05 -20.70 14.72
C GLU A 71 18.59 -20.83 14.29
N THR A 72 17.96 -21.98 14.55
CA THR A 72 16.55 -22.23 14.22
C THR A 72 15.63 -21.25 14.95
N LYS A 73 15.85 -21.05 16.25
CA LYS A 73 15.07 -20.09 17.05
C LYS A 73 15.22 -18.67 16.53
N THR A 74 16.44 -18.26 16.19
CA THR A 74 16.72 -16.92 15.66
C THR A 74 15.99 -16.69 14.33
N ALA A 75 16.07 -17.64 13.41
CA ALA A 75 15.36 -17.57 12.14
C ALA A 75 13.83 -17.53 12.33
N ALA A 76 13.29 -18.30 13.27
CA ALA A 76 11.85 -18.28 13.56
C ALA A 76 11.39 -16.93 14.15
N VAL A 77 12.18 -16.33 15.05
CA VAL A 77 11.88 -14.99 15.59
C VAL A 77 11.93 -13.93 14.49
N GLN A 78 12.92 -13.99 13.59
CA GLN A 78 13.03 -13.08 12.45
C GLN A 78 11.82 -13.19 11.51
N ALA A 79 11.37 -14.42 11.21
CA ALA A 79 10.18 -14.64 10.39
C ALA A 79 8.91 -14.02 11.01
N VAL A 80 8.74 -14.15 12.32
CA VAL A 80 7.61 -13.50 13.04
C VAL A 80 7.71 -11.97 12.93
N THR A 81 8.90 -11.41 13.07
CA THR A 81 9.13 -9.97 12.88
C THR A 81 8.77 -9.51 11.47
N HIS A 82 9.19 -10.23 10.43
CA HIS A 82 8.83 -9.90 9.04
C HIS A 82 7.31 -9.95 8.81
N VAL A 83 6.61 -10.96 9.33
CA VAL A 83 5.14 -11.05 9.27
C VAL A 83 4.48 -9.87 9.96
N GLN A 84 4.94 -9.48 11.15
CA GLN A 84 4.40 -8.33 11.89
C GLN A 84 4.65 -7.02 11.14
N GLN A 85 5.83 -6.85 10.57
CA GLN A 85 6.18 -5.69 9.74
C GLN A 85 5.27 -5.62 8.50
N LEU A 86 5.07 -6.74 7.80
CA LEU A 86 4.20 -6.78 6.62
C LEU A 86 2.78 -6.43 7.00
N ARG A 87 2.26 -7.01 8.08
CA ARG A 87 0.91 -6.72 8.57
C ARG A 87 0.75 -5.24 8.91
N THR A 88 1.74 -4.65 9.58
CA THR A 88 1.70 -3.23 9.98
C THR A 88 1.72 -2.33 8.75
N THR A 89 2.66 -2.56 7.83
CA THR A 89 2.78 -1.76 6.60
C THR A 89 1.55 -1.94 5.71
N TRP A 90 1.06 -3.16 5.54
CA TRP A 90 -0.12 -3.46 4.73
C TRP A 90 -1.38 -2.74 5.23
N ASN A 91 -1.59 -2.74 6.56
CA ASN A 91 -2.76 -2.11 7.18
C ASN A 91 -2.58 -0.62 7.45
N SER A 92 -1.42 -0.03 7.11
CA SER A 92 -1.21 1.40 7.27
C SER A 92 -2.15 2.20 6.37
N GLU A 93 -2.56 3.37 6.85
CA GLU A 93 -3.41 4.29 6.09
C GLU A 93 -2.77 4.66 4.74
N GLN A 94 -1.45 4.87 4.72
CA GLN A 94 -0.71 5.16 3.49
C GLN A 94 -0.89 4.06 2.44
N THR A 95 -0.70 2.78 2.81
CA THR A 95 -0.87 1.65 1.89
C THR A 95 -2.32 1.56 1.39
N GLN A 96 -3.29 1.71 2.29
CA GLN A 96 -4.71 1.66 1.92
C GLN A 96 -5.09 2.81 0.97
N ASN A 97 -4.58 4.01 1.21
CA ASN A 97 -4.79 5.18 0.35
C ASN A 97 -4.18 4.98 -1.04
N ILE A 98 -2.98 4.40 -1.13
CA ILE A 98 -2.33 4.06 -2.41
C ILE A 98 -3.18 3.07 -3.20
N PHE A 99 -3.66 1.99 -2.57
CA PHE A 99 -4.50 1.01 -3.25
C PHE A 99 -5.88 1.57 -3.63
N ALA A 100 -6.47 2.42 -2.79
CA ALA A 100 -7.71 3.11 -3.12
C ALA A 100 -7.54 4.03 -4.34
N LYS A 101 -6.46 4.82 -4.39
CA LYS A 101 -6.13 5.67 -5.53
C LYS A 101 -5.87 4.85 -6.79
N ALA A 102 -5.08 3.77 -6.70
CA ALA A 102 -4.80 2.89 -7.83
C ALA A 102 -6.09 2.28 -8.40
N LYS A 103 -7.00 1.82 -7.53
CA LYS A 103 -8.31 1.30 -7.93
C LYS A 103 -9.16 2.38 -8.61
N HIS A 104 -9.21 3.58 -8.03
CA HIS A 104 -9.95 4.70 -8.60
C HIS A 104 -9.41 5.09 -9.99
N SER A 105 -8.09 5.18 -10.14
CA SER A 105 -7.43 5.46 -11.42
C SER A 105 -7.74 4.39 -12.46
N PHE A 106 -7.75 3.11 -12.09
CA PHE A 106 -8.10 2.01 -12.99
C PHE A 106 -9.58 2.05 -13.44
N VAL A 107 -10.50 2.43 -12.56
CA VAL A 107 -11.92 2.62 -12.93
C VAL A 107 -12.10 3.80 -13.89
N LYS A 108 -11.32 4.87 -13.71
CA LYS A 108 -11.34 6.05 -14.57
C LYS A 108 -10.73 5.78 -15.95
N ASP A 109 -9.63 5.04 -16.00
CA ASP A 109 -8.96 4.61 -17.24
C ASP A 109 -8.45 3.16 -17.09
N ALA A 110 -9.19 2.23 -17.69
CA ALA A 110 -8.83 0.82 -17.69
C ALA A 110 -7.75 0.48 -18.74
N ASN A 111 -7.33 1.44 -19.56
CA ASN A 111 -6.35 1.21 -20.61
C ASN A 111 -4.92 1.14 -20.06
N LEU A 112 -4.51 -0.07 -19.67
CA LEU A 112 -3.16 -0.36 -19.21
C LEU A 112 -2.13 -0.52 -20.34
N SER A 113 -2.50 -0.29 -21.61
CA SER A 113 -1.56 -0.50 -22.74
C SER A 113 -0.29 0.35 -22.62
N LYS A 114 -0.39 1.55 -22.01
CA LYS A 114 0.76 2.43 -21.74
C LYS A 114 1.75 1.85 -20.73
N ALA A 115 1.29 0.99 -19.81
CA ALA A 115 2.16 0.33 -18.84
C ALA A 115 3.14 -0.66 -19.49
N ARG A 116 2.87 -1.14 -20.71
CA ARG A 116 3.79 -2.02 -21.46
C ARG A 116 5.11 -1.34 -21.81
N ASN A 117 5.11 0.00 -21.87
CA ASN A 117 6.28 0.80 -22.18
C ASN A 117 7.02 1.27 -20.93
N VAL A 118 6.52 0.93 -19.74
CA VAL A 118 7.20 1.24 -18.48
C VAL A 118 8.09 0.05 -18.13
N PRO A 119 9.42 0.22 -18.05
CA PRO A 119 10.31 -0.82 -17.58
C PRO A 119 9.84 -1.38 -16.24
N ARG A 120 10.11 -2.66 -15.97
CA ARG A 120 9.79 -3.30 -14.68
C ARG A 120 10.50 -2.60 -13.49
N TRP A 121 11.47 -1.73 -13.78
CA TRP A 121 12.24 -0.91 -12.85
C TRP A 121 12.49 0.47 -13.48
N GLY A 122 11.95 1.54 -12.91
CA GLY A 122 12.18 2.93 -13.33
C GLY A 122 11.26 3.43 -14.45
N TRP A 123 10.93 4.73 -14.39
CA TRP A 123 10.26 5.45 -15.47
C TRP A 123 11.12 5.44 -16.72
N ALA A 124 10.51 5.33 -17.91
CA ALA A 124 11.25 5.55 -19.15
C ALA A 124 11.79 6.98 -19.15
N GLU A 125 13.11 7.15 -19.27
CA GLU A 125 13.71 8.45 -19.59
C GLU A 125 13.04 8.96 -20.87
N GLN A 126 12.53 10.19 -20.83
CA GLN A 126 12.07 10.88 -22.03
C GLN A 126 13.30 11.26 -22.85
N ASP A 127 13.35 10.79 -24.10
CA ASP A 127 14.26 11.31 -25.14
C ASP A 127 14.06 12.81 -25.37
#